data_AF-X1BDA1-F1
#
_entry.id   AF-X1BDA1-F1
#
_cell.length_a   1.000
_cell.length_b   1.000
_cell.length_c   1.000
_cell.angle_alpha   90.00
_cell.angle_beta   90.00
_cell.angle_gamma   90.00
#
_symmetry.space_group_name_H-M   'P 1'
#
loop_
_entity.id
_entity.type
_entity.pdbx_description
1 polymer ?
#
loop_
_entity_poly.entity_id
_entity_poly.type
_entity_poly.pdbx_seq_one_letter_code
_entity_poly.pdbx_strand_id
1 'polypeptide(L)'
;MTIDDLINFLKKKGFRDTLEVLIQFKGYKTDKHTFYNELNKFSYYNSFFRVKEDLIDKGLIAIELNNKKKYFKLTDKGLDVYNKLVEINNLINNK
;
A
#
# COMPACT_ATOMS: atom_id res chain seq x y z
N MET A 1 0.55 18.34 -8.01
CA MET A 1 1.22 17.80 -6.81
C MET A 1 2.64 18.32 -6.86
N THR A 2 3.06 19.07 -5.85
CA THR A 2 4.46 19.49 -5.71
C THR A 2 5.31 18.32 -5.18
N ILE A 3 6.64 18.48 -5.17
CA ILE A 3 7.52 17.51 -4.54
C ILE A 3 7.22 17.40 -3.02
N ASP A 4 6.89 18.51 -2.37
CA ASP A 4 6.54 18.51 -0.94
C ASP A 4 5.24 17.74 -0.67
N ASP A 5 4.22 17.92 -1.52
CA ASP A 5 2.98 17.15 -1.42
C ASP A 5 3.22 15.64 -1.56
N LEU A 6 4.11 15.25 -2.48
CA LEU A 6 4.51 13.86 -2.67
C LEU A 6 5.22 13.32 -1.42
N ILE A 7 6.22 14.04 -0.91
CA ILE A 7 6.97 13.63 0.28
C ILE A 7 6.02 13.50 1.49
N ASN A 8 5.11 14.45 1.68
CA ASN A 8 4.11 14.41 2.74
C ASN A 8 3.19 13.20 2.60
N PHE A 9 2.79 12.86 1.37
CA PHE A 9 2.00 11.67 1.10
C PHE A 9 2.75 10.38 1.44
N LEU A 10 4.01 10.25 1.00
CA LEU A 10 4.85 9.07 1.28
C LEU A 10 5.10 8.87 2.78
N LYS A 11 5.14 9.97 3.55
CA LYS A 11 5.29 9.95 5.02
C LYS A 11 4.00 9.57 5.77
N LYS A 12 2.82 9.56 5.13
CA LYS A 12 1.56 9.23 5.82
C LYS A 12 1.60 7.81 6.38
N LYS A 13 1.36 7.67 7.69
CA LYS A 13 1.20 6.36 8.33
C LYS A 13 0.08 5.58 7.64
N GLY A 14 0.35 4.33 7.30
CA GLY A 14 -0.54 3.49 6.49
C GLY A 14 -0.15 3.38 5.02
N PHE A 15 0.55 4.37 4.43
CA PHE A 15 0.95 4.32 3.03
C PHE A 15 1.88 3.13 2.77
N ARG A 16 3.08 3.16 3.37
CA ARG A 16 4.06 2.07 3.24
C ARG A 16 3.50 0.76 3.78
N ASP A 17 2.85 0.80 4.93
CA ASP A 17 2.28 -0.38 5.59
C ASP A 17 1.32 -1.14 4.65
N THR A 18 0.48 -0.42 3.88
CA THR A 18 -0.46 -1.03 2.94
C THR A 18 0.26 -1.74 1.80
N LEU A 19 1.27 -1.11 1.20
CA LEU A 19 2.05 -1.71 0.11
C LEU A 19 2.82 -2.92 0.62
N GLU A 20 3.41 -2.80 1.82
CA GLU A 20 4.21 -3.84 2.47
C GLU A 20 3.39 -5.08 2.83
N VAL A 21 2.10 -4.93 3.17
CA VAL A 21 1.20 -6.10 3.31
C VAL A 21 0.90 -6.72 1.95
N LEU A 22 0.47 -5.92 0.96
CA LEU A 22 -0.02 -6.45 -0.30
C LEU A 22 1.06 -7.14 -1.14
N ILE A 23 2.32 -6.67 -1.07
CA ILE A 23 3.44 -7.26 -1.81
C ILE A 23 3.73 -8.71 -1.41
N GLN A 24 3.35 -9.12 -0.20
CA GLN A 24 3.62 -10.46 0.35
C GLN A 24 2.74 -11.55 -0.26
N PHE A 25 1.63 -11.18 -0.91
CA PHE A 25 0.65 -12.14 -1.41
C PHE A 25 0.83 -12.38 -2.91
N LYS A 26 0.57 -13.63 -3.34
CA LYS A 26 0.55 -13.98 -4.77
C LYS A 26 -0.48 -13.13 -5.51
N GLY A 27 -0.06 -12.54 -6.64
CA GLY A 27 -0.91 -11.61 -7.41
C GLY A 27 -1.21 -10.30 -6.70
N TYR A 28 -0.43 -9.99 -5.65
CA TYR A 28 -0.49 -8.78 -4.84
C TYR A 28 -1.87 -8.48 -4.28
N LYS A 29 -2.61 -9.54 -3.94
CA LYS A 29 -4.03 -9.50 -3.59
C LYS A 29 -4.31 -10.40 -2.41
N THR A 30 -5.12 -9.91 -1.49
CA THR A 30 -5.62 -10.70 -0.35
C THR A 30 -7.02 -10.24 0.04
N ASP A 31 -7.76 -11.08 0.78
CA ASP A 31 -9.09 -10.70 1.27
C ASP A 31 -8.99 -9.69 2.42
N LYS A 32 -10.07 -8.95 2.66
CA LYS A 32 -10.17 -7.91 3.69
C LYS A 32 -9.70 -8.40 5.07
N HIS A 33 -10.10 -9.59 5.49
CA HIS A 33 -9.80 -10.09 6.83
C HIS A 33 -8.31 -10.40 6.96
N THR A 34 -7.75 -11.13 5.99
CA THR A 34 -6.33 -11.45 5.95
C THR A 34 -5.46 -10.20 5.89
N PHE A 35 -5.84 -9.20 5.07
CA PHE A 35 -5.13 -7.91 5.02
C PHE A 35 -5.02 -7.24 6.39
N TYR A 36 -6.13 -7.12 7.13
CA TYR A 36 -6.11 -6.47 8.43
C TYR A 36 -5.34 -7.25 9.47
N ASN A 37 -5.39 -8.59 9.42
CA ASN A 37 -4.59 -9.43 10.31
C ASN A 37 -3.09 -9.20 10.10
N GLU A 38 -2.63 -9.15 8.85
CA GLU A 38 -1.22 -8.86 8.55
C GLU A 38 -0.84 -7.42 8.92
N LEU A 39 -1.70 -6.45 8.59
CA LEU A 39 -1.46 -5.05 8.91
C LEU A 39 -1.29 -4.83 10.43
N ASN A 40 -2.12 -5.50 11.24
CA ASN A 40 -2.10 -5.35 12.70
C ASN A 40 -0.87 -5.98 13.37
N LYS A 41 -0.04 -6.75 12.64
CA LYS A 41 1.22 -7.28 13.20
C LYS A 41 2.26 -6.19 13.45
N PHE A 42 2.21 -5.09 12.71
CA PHE A 42 3.22 -4.01 12.77
C PHE A 42 2.63 -2.59 12.61
N SER A 43 1.33 -2.50 12.36
CA SER A 43 0.55 -1.26 12.25
C SER A 43 -0.81 -1.46 12.91
N TYR A 44 -1.80 -0.64 12.55
CA TYR A 44 -3.14 -0.70 13.12
C TYR A 44 -4.20 -0.38 12.08
N TYR A 45 -5.38 -0.97 12.19
CA TYR A 45 -6.53 -0.77 11.29
C TYR A 45 -6.72 0.68 10.81
N ASN A 46 -6.73 1.66 11.72
CA ASN A 46 -6.94 3.07 11.38
C ASN A 46 -5.85 3.68 10.49
N SER A 47 -4.65 3.11 10.43
CA SER A 47 -3.58 3.60 9.55
C SER A 47 -3.98 3.43 8.08
N PHE A 48 -4.55 2.28 7.72
CA PHE A 48 -5.07 2.03 6.37
C PHE A 48 -6.22 2.99 6.04
N PHE A 49 -7.19 3.18 6.94
CA PHE A 49 -8.35 4.03 6.66
C PHE A 49 -7.97 5.48 6.33
N ARG A 50 -6.91 6.01 6.94
CA ARG A 50 -6.42 7.37 6.68
C ARG A 50 -5.88 7.58 5.28
N VAL A 51 -5.38 6.52 4.64
CA VAL A 51 -4.76 6.60 3.30
C VAL A 51 -5.59 5.88 2.24
N LYS A 52 -6.61 5.12 2.62
CA LYS A 52 -7.36 4.23 1.73
C LYS A 52 -7.91 4.95 0.50
N GLU A 53 -8.65 6.03 0.71
CA GLU A 53 -9.27 6.77 -0.40
C GLU A 53 -8.18 7.38 -1.29
N ASP A 54 -7.15 8.01 -0.72
CA ASP A 54 -6.01 8.55 -1.47
C ASP A 54 -5.31 7.48 -2.34
N LEU A 55 -5.12 6.27 -1.80
CA LEU A 55 -4.49 5.15 -2.51
C LEU A 55 -5.37 4.63 -3.67
N ILE A 56 -6.69 4.62 -3.49
CA ILE A 56 -7.65 4.22 -4.53
C ILE A 56 -7.73 5.29 -5.62
N ASP A 57 -7.91 6.55 -5.24
CA ASP A 57 -8.04 7.68 -6.16
C ASP A 57 -6.79 7.85 -7.03
N LYS A 58 -5.60 7.57 -6.46
CA LYS A 58 -4.34 7.59 -7.20
C LYS A 58 -4.10 6.31 -8.01
N GLY A 59 -4.99 5.32 -7.91
CA GLY A 59 -4.90 4.05 -8.61
C GLY A 59 -3.69 3.23 -8.17
N LEU A 60 -3.29 3.32 -6.90
CA LEU A 60 -2.20 2.53 -6.34
C LEU A 60 -2.71 1.19 -5.82
N ILE A 61 -3.91 1.19 -5.23
CA ILE A 61 -4.61 -0.04 -4.83
C ILE A 61 -6.00 -0.10 -5.48
N ALA A 62 -6.55 -1.30 -5.55
CA ALA A 62 -7.92 -1.56 -5.96
C ALA A 62 -8.66 -2.37 -4.89
N ILE A 63 -9.97 -2.11 -4.76
CA ILE A 63 -10.88 -2.94 -3.97
C ILE A 63 -11.76 -3.71 -4.93
N GLU A 64 -11.66 -5.03 -4.91
CA GLU A 64 -12.47 -5.92 -5.73
C GLU A 64 -13.53 -6.62 -4.86
N LEU A 65 -14.71 -6.83 -5.42
CA LEU A 65 -15.77 -7.65 -4.82
C LEU A 65 -15.86 -8.97 -5.58
N ASN A 66 -15.63 -10.08 -4.89
CA ASN A 66 -15.84 -11.41 -5.44
C ASN A 66 -16.65 -12.24 -4.44
N ASN A 67 -17.81 -12.75 -4.86
CA ASN A 67 -18.71 -13.57 -4.04
C ASN A 67 -18.99 -12.97 -2.66
N LYS A 68 -19.35 -11.68 -2.61
CA LYS A 68 -19.59 -10.87 -1.39
C LYS A 68 -18.35 -10.67 -0.49
N LYS A 69 -17.19 -11.22 -0.85
CA LYS A 69 -15.92 -10.96 -0.16
C LYS A 69 -15.19 -9.79 -0.82
N LYS A 70 -14.71 -8.87 0.01
CA LYS A 70 -13.87 -7.74 -0.42
C LYS A 70 -12.42 -8.20 -0.45
N TYR A 71 -11.73 -7.87 -1.54
CA TYR A 71 -10.31 -8.09 -1.72
C TYR A 71 -9.61 -6.75 -1.90
N PHE A 72 -8.43 -6.64 -1.31
CA PHE A 72 -7.52 -5.53 -1.56
C PHE A 72 -6.40 -6.01 -2.45
N LYS A 73 -6.08 -5.22 -3.46
CA LYS A 73 -5.09 -5.56 -4.48
C LYS A 73 -4.16 -4.36 -4.71
N LEU A 74 -2.85 -4.64 -4.80
CA LEU A 74 -1.89 -3.69 -5.34
C LEU A 74 -2.01 -3.70 -6.87
N THR A 75 -2.20 -2.52 -7.46
CA THR A 75 -2.25 -2.38 -8.92
C THR A 75 -0.84 -2.43 -9.51
N ASP A 76 -0.73 -2.57 -10.83
CA ASP A 76 0.56 -2.49 -11.52
C ASP A 76 1.24 -1.14 -11.25
N LYS A 77 0.48 -0.05 -11.25
CA LYS A 77 0.96 1.29 -10.88
C LYS A 77 1.47 1.34 -9.43
N GLY A 78 0.75 0.71 -8.50
CA GLY A 78 1.15 0.61 -7.10
C GLY A 78 2.44 -0.20 -6.91
N LEU A 79 2.58 -1.28 -7.68
CA LEU A 79 3.78 -2.10 -7.71
C LEU A 79 4.99 -1.32 -8.23
N ASP A 80 4.83 -0.57 -9.31
CA ASP A 80 5.88 0.29 -9.87
C ASP A 80 6.35 1.33 -8.84
N VAL A 81 5.41 1.98 -8.15
CA VAL A 81 5.73 2.92 -7.07
C VAL A 81 6.50 2.23 -5.95
N TYR A 82 6.06 1.06 -5.49
CA TYR A 82 6.77 0.31 -4.47
C TYR A 82 8.21 -0.03 -4.89
N ASN A 83 8.40 -0.52 -6.11
CA ASN A 83 9.72 -0.85 -6.64
C ASN A 83 10.63 0.39 -6.72
N LYS A 84 10.09 1.55 -7.11
CA LYS A 84 10.84 2.82 -7.10
C LYS A 84 11.23 3.25 -5.70
N LEU A 85 10.38 3.04 -4.69
CA LEU A 85 10.72 3.32 -3.31
C LEU A 85 11.83 2.39 -2.79
N VAL A 86 11.81 1.12 -3.18
CA VAL A 86 12.90 0.17 -2.87
C VAL A 86 14.20 0.59 -3.54
N GLU A 87 14.15 1.02 -4.81
CA GLU A 87 15.30 1.54 -5.54
C GLU A 87 15.93 2.75 -4.83
N ILE A 88 15.11 3.75 -4.47
CA ILE A 88 15.53 4.94 -3.71
C ILE A 88 16.13 4.52 -2.35
N ASN A 89 15.49 3.60 -1.64
CA ASN A 89 15.99 3.11 -0.36
C ASN A 89 17.37 2.45 -0.50
N ASN A 90 17.59 1.68 -1.56
CA ASN A 90 18.88 1.06 -1.83
C ASN A 90 19.93 2.11 -2.21
N LEU A 91 19.58 3.12 -3.02
CA LEU A 91 20.50 4.21 -3.36
C LEU A 91 20.96 5.01 -2.13
N ILE A 92 20.08 5.22 -1.15
CA ILE A 92 20.40 5.95 0.09
C ILE A 92 21.18 5.07 1.07
N ASN A 93 20.82 3.79 1.19
CA ASN A 93 21.41 2.87 2.17
C ASN A 93 22.58 2.05 1.62
N ASN A 94 22.93 2.19 0.35
CA ASN A 94 24.16 1.63 -0.19
C ASN A 94 25.34 2.21 0.60
N LYS A 95 25.96 1.36 1.42
CA LYS A 95 27.36 1.51 1.78
C LYS A 95 28.22 1.30 0.53
#